data_AF-A0ABD5F5E0-F1
#
_entry.id   AF-A0ABD5F5E0-F1
#
_cell.length_a   1.000
_cell.length_b   1.000
_cell.length_c   1.000
_cell.angle_alpha   90.00
_cell.angle_beta   90.00
_cell.angle_gamma   90.00
#
_symmetry.space_group_name_H-M   'P 1'
#
loop_
_entity.id
_entity.type
_entity.pdbx_description
1 polymer ?
#
loop_
_entity_poly.entity_id
_entity_poly.type
_entity_poly.pdbx_seq_one_letter_code
_entity_poly.pdbx_strand_id
1 'polypeptide(L)' 'MVLKKLEKIRKEHKKTFQQVADQAGLTKEFYWMIEKGKRKLSYENAVKIAMVFNKEPDDIFLNSELTKTEHEKEASK' A
#
# COMPACT_ATOMS: atom_id res chain seq x y z
N MET A 1 0.44 3.20 10.27
CA MET A 1 -0.53 3.65 9.23
C MET A 1 -1.14 2.42 8.58
N VAL A 2 -2.46 2.25 8.59
CA VAL A 2 -3.12 1.11 7.91
C VAL A 2 -3.30 1.45 6.44
N LEU A 3 -2.97 0.52 5.53
CA LEU A 3 -3.13 0.72 4.09
C LEU A 3 -4.58 0.49 3.65
N LYS A 4 -5.46 1.42 4.02
CA LYS A 4 -6.90 1.35 3.71
C LYS A 4 -7.18 1.24 2.21
N LYS A 5 -6.35 1.87 1.36
CA LYS A 5 -6.46 1.80 -0.11
C LYS A 5 -6.22 0.39 -0.63
N LEU A 6 -5.16 -0.27 -0.16
CA LEU A 6 -4.85 -1.66 -0.49
C LEU A 6 -5.97 -2.62 -0.04
N GLU A 7 -6.48 -2.44 1.18
CA GLU A 7 -7.60 -3.25 1.68
C GLU A 7 -8.86 -3.11 0.81
N LYS A 8 -9.17 -1.87 0.38
CA LYS A 8 -10.30 -1.58 -0.51
C LYS A 8 -10.15 -2.26 -1.86
N ILE A 9 -8.99 -2.10 -2.51
CA ILE A 9 -8.69 -2.72 -3.82
C ILE A 9 -8.81 -4.24 -3.72
N ARG A 10 -8.23 -4.86 -2.68
CA ARG A 10 -8.34 -6.30 -2.49
C ARG A 10 -9.80 -6.77 -2.40
N LYS A 11 -10.63 -6.05 -1.64
CA LYS A 11 -12.07 -6.35 -1.49
C LYS A 11 -12.86 -6.16 -2.79
N GLU A 12 -12.56 -5.11 -3.56
CA GLU A 12 -13.18 -4.85 -4.87
C GLU A 12 -12.88 -5.99 -5.86
N HIS A 13 -11.64 -6.48 -5.86
CA HIS A 13 -11.23 -7.63 -6.67
C HIS A 13 -11.65 -8.99 -6.08
N LYS A 14 -12.36 -9.01 -4.94
CA LYS A 14 -12.82 -10.23 -4.23
C LYS A 14 -11.69 -11.24 -3.96
N LYS A 15 -10.46 -10.78 -3.75
CA LYS A 15 -9.31 -11.64 -3.47
C LYS A 15 -9.09 -11.84 -1.97
N THR A 16 -8.69 -13.03 -1.58
CA THR A 16 -8.25 -13.32 -0.20
C THR A 16 -6.81 -12.86 0.02
N PHE A 17 -6.37 -12.78 1.27
CA PHE A 17 -4.97 -12.48 1.61
C PHE A 17 -4.00 -13.48 0.97
N GLN A 18 -4.36 -14.76 0.99
CA GLN A 18 -3.55 -15.84 0.42
C GLN A 18 -3.41 -15.68 -1.09
N GLN A 19 -4.52 -15.43 -1.80
CA GLN A 19 -4.51 -15.28 -3.25
C GLN A 19 -3.65 -14.11 -3.72
N VAL A 20 -3.68 -12.97 -3.01
CA VAL A 20 -2.83 -11.83 -3.35
C VAL A 20 -1.37 -12.14 -3.07
N ALA A 21 -1.09 -12.77 -1.93
CA ALA A 21 0.26 -13.17 -1.56
C ALA A 21 0.87 -14.14 -2.58
N ASP A 22 0.13 -15.20 -2.95
CA ASP A 22 0.57 -16.21 -3.92
C ASP A 22 0.90 -15.56 -5.28
N GLN A 23 0.04 -14.66 -5.76
CA GLN A 23 0.24 -13.97 -7.04
C GLN A 23 1.38 -12.94 -6.99
N ALA A 24 1.63 -12.34 -5.82
CA ALA A 24 2.74 -11.43 -5.61
C ALA A 24 4.06 -12.15 -5.26
N GLY A 25 4.06 -13.48 -5.14
CA GLY A 25 5.23 -14.25 -4.69
C GLY A 25 5.63 -13.97 -3.22
N LEU A 26 4.64 -13.69 -2.38
CA LEU A 26 4.78 -13.38 -0.96
C LEU A 26 4.08 -14.45 -0.11
N THR A 27 4.40 -14.49 1.19
CA THR A 27 3.59 -15.28 2.15
C THR A 27 2.35 -14.50 2.58
N LYS A 28 1.28 -15.21 2.93
CA LYS A 28 0.02 -14.61 3.42
C LYS A 28 0.25 -13.70 4.62
N GLU A 29 1.08 -14.15 5.56
CA GLU A 29 1.47 -13.40 6.76
C GLU A 29 2.17 -12.10 6.37
N PHE A 30 3.09 -12.16 5.41
CA PHE A 30 3.82 -10.99 4.94
C PHE A 30 2.89 -9.97 4.29
N TYR A 31 1.99 -10.40 3.41
CA TYR A 31 0.98 -9.54 2.80
C TYR A 31 0.03 -8.93 3.86
N TRP A 32 -0.44 -9.72 4.82
CA TRP A 32 -1.29 -9.24 5.91
C TRP A 32 -0.59 -8.17 6.76
N MET A 33 0.69 -8.35 7.08
CA MET A 33 1.48 -7.37 7.81
C MET A 33 1.63 -6.05 7.04
N ILE A 34 1.80 -6.12 5.71
CA ILE A 34 1.82 -4.93 4.84
C ILE A 34 0.47 -4.22 4.89
N GLU A 35 -0.63 -4.92 4.65
CA GLU A 35 -1.97 -4.32 4.62
C GLU A 35 -2.34 -3.65 5.96
N LYS A 36 -1.95 -4.26 7.07
CA LYS A 36 -2.15 -3.70 8.42
C LYS A 36 -1.08 -2.68 8.84
N GLY A 37 -0.10 -2.39 8.00
CA GLY A 37 0.97 -1.42 8.27
C GLY A 37 1.91 -1.82 9.41
N LYS A 38 1.99 -3.12 9.70
CA LYS A 38 2.87 -3.72 10.70
C LYS A 38 4.28 -3.96 10.16
N ARG A 39 4.47 -3.89 8.85
CA ARG A 39 5.76 -4.06 8.18
C ARG A 39 6.00 -2.96 7.16
N LYS A 40 7.26 -2.54 7.02
CA LYS A 40 7.68 -1.60 5.97
C LYS A 40 7.63 -2.29 4.60
N LEU A 41 6.95 -1.66 3.65
CA LEU A 41 6.85 -2.11 2.27
C LEU A 41 8.11 -1.68 1.51
N SER A 42 8.77 -2.62 0.83
CA SER A 42 9.81 -2.29 -0.15
C SER A 42 9.18 -1.95 -1.50
N TYR A 43 9.86 -1.13 -2.30
CA TYR A 43 9.39 -0.79 -3.65
C TYR A 43 9.14 -2.03 -4.52
N GLU A 44 10.05 -3.01 -4.48
CA GLU A 44 9.90 -4.27 -5.20
C GLU A 44 8.59 -5.00 -4.83
N ASN A 45 8.27 -5.09 -3.53
CA ASN A 45 7.03 -5.72 -3.09
C ASN A 45 5.80 -4.87 -3.43
N ALA A 46 5.94 -3.54 -3.45
CA ALA A 46 4.89 -2.64 -3.92
C ALA A 46 4.55 -2.92 -5.40
N VAL A 47 5.56 -3.06 -6.25
CA VAL A 47 5.43 -3.41 -7.67
C VAL A 47 4.75 -4.77 -7.83
N LYS A 48 5.23 -5.81 -7.14
CA LYS A 48 4.65 -7.16 -7.20
C LYS A 48 3.17 -7.15 -6.81
N ILE A 49 2.82 -6.49 -5.72
CA ILE A 49 1.42 -6.38 -5.27
C ILE A 49 0.58 -5.60 -6.27
N ALA A 50 1.09 -4.50 -6.84
CA ALA A 50 0.36 -3.69 -7.80
C ALA A 50 0.05 -4.45 -9.10
N MET A 51 1.00 -5.27 -9.56
CA MET A 51 0.81 -6.17 -10.71
C MET A 51 -0.36 -7.15 -10.51
N VAL A 52 -0.60 -7.65 -9.29
CA VAL A 52 -1.75 -8.54 -8.98
C VAL A 52 -3.10 -7.88 -9.28
N PHE A 53 -3.16 -6.55 -9.18
CA PHE A 53 -4.37 -5.77 -9.41
C PHE A 53 -4.37 -5.05 -10.76
N ASN A 54 -3.34 -5.28 -11.59
CA ASN A 54 -3.13 -4.57 -12.85
C ASN A 54 -3.15 -3.03 -12.66
N LYS A 55 -2.43 -2.55 -11.64
CA LYS A 55 -2.32 -1.14 -11.26
C LYS A 55 -0.85 -0.75 -11.09
N GLU A 56 -0.60 0.56 -11.04
CA GLU A 56 0.72 1.06 -10.65
C GLU A 56 0.88 1.09 -9.13
N PRO A 57 2.10 0.98 -8.59
CA PRO A 57 2.35 1.09 -7.15
C PRO A 57 1.82 2.41 -6.57
N ASP A 58 1.94 3.49 -7.33
CA ASP A 58 1.53 4.83 -6.89
C ASP A 58 0.00 4.89 -6.74
N ASP A 59 -0.75 4.22 -7.60
CA ASP A 59 -2.20 4.09 -7.47
C ASP A 59 -2.63 3.40 -6.17
N ILE A 60 -1.77 2.63 -5.53
CA ILE A 60 -2.10 1.86 -4.32
C ILE A 60 -1.47 2.46 -3.06
N PHE A 61 -0.24 2.95 -3.18
CA PHE A 61 0.58 3.33 -2.04
C PHE A 61 0.88 4.83 -1.96
N LEU A 62 0.67 5.60 -3.04
CA LEU A 62 0.78 7.05 -3.01
C LEU A 62 -0.54 7.64 -2.47
N ASN A 63 -0.43 8.34 -1.34
CA ASN A 63 -1.50 9.18 -0.83
C ASN A 63 -1.38 10.57 -1.45
N SER A 64 -2.43 11.03 -2.12
CA SER A 64 -2.52 12.37 -2.71
C SER A 64 -2.45 13.51 -1.68
N GLU A 65 -2.49 13.21 -0.38
CA GLU A 65 -2.43 14.20 0.71
C GLU A 65 -1.00 14.59 1.13
N LEU A 66 0.04 14.02 0.50
CA LEU A 66 1.44 14.30 0.84
C LEU A 66 1.95 15.67 0.34
N THR A 67 1.13 16.47 -0.34
CA THR A 67 1.48 17.82 -0.80
C THR A 67 1.09 18.95 0.16
N LYS A 68 0.59 18.65 1.36
CA LYS A 68 0.63 19.63 2.46
C LYS A 68 1.99 19.56 3.14
N THR A 69 3.01 20.02 2.43
CA THR A 69 4.28 20.42 3.03
C THR A 69 3.98 21.43 4.14
N GLU A 70 4.32 21.08 5.37
CA GLU A 70 4.34 21.97 6.53
C GLU A 70 5.43 23.06 6.38
N HIS A 71 5.35 23.88 5.33
CA HIS A 71 6.19 25.07 5.16
C HIS A 71 5.49 26.32 5.74
N GLU A 72 4.88 26.20 6.92
CA GLU A 72 4.39 27.33 7.70
C GLU A 72 4.80 27.19 9.18
N LYS A 73 6.10 27.04 9.45
CA LYS A 73 6.66 27.28 10.78
C LYS A 73 7.99 28.03 10.71
N GLU A 74 8.03 29.14 9.99
CA GLU A 74 9.19 30.06 10.03
C GLU A 74 8.84 31.47 9.53
N ALA A 75 7.69 32.03 9.96
CA ALA A 75 7.42 33.45 9.76
C ALA A 75 6.36 33.98 10.75
N SER A 76 6.55 33.83 12.05
CA SER A 76 5.99 34.82 12.99
C SER A 76 6.60 34.70 14.38
N LYS A 77 7.29 35.80 14.74
CA LYS A 77 7.58 36.34 16.06
C LYS A 77 8.90 35.96 16.73
#